data_AF-A0A529N1N5-F1
#
_entry.id   AF-A0A529N1N5-F1
#
_cell.length_a   1.000
_cell.length_b   1.000
_cell.length_c   1.000
_cell.angle_alpha   90.00
_cell.angle_beta   90.00
_cell.angle_gamma   90.00
#
_symmetry.space_group_name_H-M   'P 1'
#
loop_
_entity.id
_entity.type
_entity.pdbx_description
1 polymer ?
#
loop_
_entity_poly.entity_id
_entity_poly.type
_entity_poly.pdbx_seq_one_letter_code
_entity_poly.pdbx_strand_id
1 'polypeptide(L)'
;IHYTQSGSQKKLSPKLVILSAGAVNSAVILLRSPSAKGKGLANSSDQVGRNFMNHNSSAMLAIDPRRRNDAVYQKTLILNDYYLSDGRGGKPLGNVQLLGKIDGNMLRANVKTVPKFALDFMAGHAVDWYLMCEDLPDPES
;
A
#
# COMPACT_ATOMS: atom_id res chain seq x y z
N ILE A 1 5.07 31.05 0.28
CA ILE A 1 4.32 29.98 1.00
C ILE A 1 3.27 30.63 1.87
N HIS A 2 2.02 30.17 1.80
CA HIS A 2 0.91 30.61 2.66
C HIS A 2 0.58 29.49 3.63
N TYR A 3 0.41 29.80 4.92
CA TYR A 3 0.11 28.80 5.95
C TYR A 3 -0.72 29.40 7.08
N THR A 4 -1.45 28.55 7.81
CA THR A 4 -2.21 28.96 9.00
C THR A 4 -1.45 28.57 10.26
N GLN A 5 -1.29 29.50 11.19
CA GLN A 5 -0.74 29.23 12.52
C GLN A 5 -1.58 29.94 13.57
N SER A 6 -2.11 29.20 14.54
CA SER A 6 -2.99 29.71 15.59
C SER A 6 -4.19 30.51 15.04
N GLY A 7 -4.82 30.01 13.97
CA GLY A 7 -5.97 30.66 13.32
C GLY A 7 -5.62 31.87 12.43
N SER A 8 -4.37 32.32 12.38
CA SER A 8 -3.94 33.44 11.55
C SER A 8 -3.25 32.97 10.27
N GLN A 9 -3.59 33.59 9.14
CA GLN A 9 -2.92 33.38 7.85
C GLN A 9 -1.57 34.12 7.82
N LYS A 10 -0.52 33.41 7.45
CA LYS A 10 0.86 33.92 7.40
C LYS A 10 1.52 33.61 6.05
N LYS A 11 2.52 34.40 5.69
CA LYS A 11 3.29 34.27 4.44
C LYS A 11 4.80 34.17 4.72
N LEU A 12 5.46 33.24 4.04
CA LEU A 12 6.92 33.10 4.01
C LEU A 12 7.46 33.20 2.58
N SER A 13 8.66 33.77 2.46
CA SER A 13 9.41 33.93 1.20
C SER A 13 10.86 33.41 1.35
N PRO A 14 11.06 32.10 1.55
CA PRO A 14 12.39 31.54 1.69
C PRO A 14 13.11 31.50 0.33
N LYS A 15 14.46 31.37 0.36
CA LYS A 15 15.26 31.16 -0.86
C LYS A 15 15.09 29.75 -1.45
N LEU A 16 14.74 28.76 -0.63
CA LEU A 16 14.57 27.36 -1.01
C LEU A 16 13.29 26.81 -0.36
N VAL A 17 12.56 25.98 -1.11
CA VAL A 17 11.38 25.26 -0.62
C VAL A 17 11.55 23.78 -0.92
N ILE A 18 11.38 22.94 0.09
CA ILE A 18 11.36 21.47 -0.04
C ILE A 18 9.94 21.02 0.27
N LEU A 19 9.34 20.24 -0.62
CA LEU A 19 8.01 19.69 -0.44
C LEU A 19 8.11 18.22 0.00
N SER A 20 7.66 17.92 1.23
CA SER A 20 7.78 16.60 1.84
C SER A 20 6.49 16.19 2.56
N ALA A 21 5.35 16.34 1.90
CA ALA A 21 4.03 16.06 2.49
C ALA A 21 3.55 14.60 2.26
N GLY A 22 4.40 13.74 1.71
CA GLY A 22 4.01 12.41 1.20
C GLY A 22 3.47 12.48 -0.25
N ALA A 23 3.36 11.33 -0.92
CA ALA A 23 3.05 11.27 -2.36
C ALA A 23 1.77 12.04 -2.74
N VAL A 24 0.65 11.71 -2.08
CA VAL A 24 -0.66 12.30 -2.36
C VAL A 24 -0.70 13.79 -2.02
N ASN A 25 -0.37 14.17 -0.77
CA ASN A 25 -0.50 15.57 -0.36
C ASN A 25 0.48 16.50 -1.10
N SER A 26 1.67 16.00 -1.47
CA SER A 26 2.61 16.79 -2.26
C SER A 26 2.03 17.10 -3.65
N ALA A 27 1.44 16.11 -4.32
CA ALA A 27 0.74 16.32 -5.59
C ALA A 27 -0.43 17.32 -5.43
N VAL A 28 -1.26 17.16 -4.40
CA VAL A 28 -2.38 18.08 -4.11
C VAL A 28 -1.91 19.52 -3.89
N ILE A 29 -0.83 19.73 -3.11
CA ILE A 29 -0.27 21.07 -2.88
C ILE A 29 0.19 21.70 -4.18
N LEU A 30 0.89 20.95 -5.04
CA LEU A 30 1.36 21.44 -6.34
C LEU A 30 0.20 21.79 -7.27
N LEU A 31 -0.79 20.90 -7.41
CA LEU A 31 -1.95 21.10 -8.27
C LEU A 31 -2.82 22.30 -7.83
N ARG A 32 -2.97 22.52 -6.51
CA ARG A 32 -3.71 23.67 -5.96
C ARG A 32 -2.90 24.97 -5.95
N SER A 33 -1.59 24.91 -6.20
CA SER A 33 -0.73 26.10 -6.18
C SER A 33 -0.93 26.94 -7.44
N PRO A 34 -0.95 28.28 -7.33
CA PRO A 34 -1.09 29.17 -8.49
C PRO A 34 -0.01 28.93 -9.54
N SER A 35 -0.40 28.95 -10.81
CA SER A 35 0.48 28.75 -11.96
C SER A 35 0.01 29.56 -13.16
N ALA A 36 0.93 30.19 -13.89
CA ALA A 36 0.61 31.04 -15.04
C ALA A 36 -0.13 30.29 -16.15
N LYS A 37 0.12 28.96 -16.28
CA LYS A 37 -0.53 28.10 -17.27
C LYS A 37 -1.78 27.38 -16.74
N GLY A 38 -2.19 27.65 -15.50
CA GLY A 38 -3.39 27.06 -14.88
C GLY A 38 -3.30 25.57 -14.49
N LYS A 39 -2.18 24.89 -14.74
CA LYS A 39 -2.02 23.44 -14.48
C LYS A 39 -1.53 23.07 -13.06
N GLY A 40 -1.42 24.05 -12.18
CA GLY A 40 -0.68 23.89 -10.91
C GLY A 40 0.83 24.14 -11.06
N LEU A 41 1.51 24.25 -9.92
CA LEU A 41 2.94 24.50 -9.86
C LEU A 41 3.72 23.25 -10.28
N ALA A 42 4.82 23.44 -11.01
CA ALA A 42 5.70 22.36 -11.50
C ALA A 42 5.02 21.28 -12.36
N ASN A 43 3.84 21.57 -12.93
CA ASN A 43 3.04 20.61 -13.69
C ASN A 43 2.98 20.95 -15.20
N SER A 44 4.10 21.31 -15.82
CA SER A 44 4.13 21.58 -17.27
C SER A 44 3.90 20.33 -18.12
N SER A 45 4.25 19.15 -17.59
CA SER A 45 4.05 17.85 -18.24
C SER A 45 2.66 17.27 -18.06
N ASP A 46 1.81 17.88 -17.23
CA ASP A 46 0.51 17.32 -16.83
C ASP A 46 0.59 16.03 -16.00
N GLN A 47 1.76 15.66 -15.47
CA GLN A 47 1.97 14.38 -14.77
C GLN A 47 1.83 14.44 -13.24
N VAL A 48 1.79 15.64 -12.64
CA VAL A 48 1.66 15.76 -11.18
C VAL A 48 0.31 15.21 -10.74
N GLY A 49 0.33 14.22 -9.85
CA GLY A 49 -0.87 13.56 -9.33
C GLY A 49 -1.41 12.42 -10.20
N ARG A 50 -0.77 12.12 -11.34
CA ARG A 50 -1.12 11.00 -12.23
C ARG A 50 -0.19 9.81 -12.03
N ASN A 51 -0.51 8.68 -12.66
CA ASN A 51 0.25 7.44 -12.58
C ASN A 51 0.39 6.95 -11.14
N PHE A 52 -0.66 7.15 -10.35
CA PHE A 52 -0.69 6.67 -9.00
C PHE A 52 -0.63 5.14 -9.02
N MET A 53 0.32 4.58 -8.28
CA MET A 53 0.52 3.15 -8.15
C MET A 53 0.44 2.78 -6.68
N ASN A 54 -0.18 1.64 -6.41
CA ASN A 54 -0.24 1.04 -5.10
C ASN A 54 -0.05 -0.48 -5.21
N HIS A 55 0.36 -1.08 -4.09
CA HIS A 55 0.35 -2.53 -3.94
C HIS A 55 -1.09 -2.97 -3.68
N ASN A 56 -1.76 -3.53 -4.69
CA ASN A 56 -3.03 -4.21 -4.48
C ASN A 56 -2.74 -5.57 -3.83
N SER A 57 -3.09 -5.68 -2.57
CA SER A 57 -2.55 -6.71 -1.70
C SER A 57 -3.62 -7.42 -0.88
N SER A 58 -3.43 -8.72 -0.70
CA SER A 58 -4.34 -9.61 0.02
C SER A 58 -3.56 -10.57 0.92
N ALA A 59 -4.13 -10.85 2.09
CA ALA A 59 -3.64 -11.89 2.98
C ALA A 59 -4.43 -13.19 2.73
N MET A 60 -3.73 -14.30 2.56
CA MET A 60 -4.31 -15.63 2.37
C MET A 60 -3.78 -16.59 3.43
N LEU A 61 -4.68 -17.34 4.08
CA LEU A 61 -4.33 -18.36 5.07
C LEU A 61 -4.45 -19.74 4.43
N ALA A 62 -3.34 -20.46 4.33
CA ALA A 62 -3.36 -21.88 3.98
C ALA A 62 -3.34 -22.70 5.28
N ILE A 63 -4.45 -23.38 5.61
CA ILE A 63 -4.64 -24.05 6.91
C ILE A 63 -4.60 -25.57 6.74
N ASP A 64 -3.72 -26.25 7.48
CA ASP A 64 -3.79 -27.70 7.66
C ASP A 64 -4.18 -28.02 9.12
N PRO A 65 -5.43 -28.43 9.39
CA PRO A 65 -5.91 -28.66 10.75
C PRO A 65 -5.21 -29.83 11.46
N ARG A 66 -4.41 -30.64 10.75
CA ARG A 66 -3.70 -31.79 11.31
C ARG A 66 -2.31 -31.43 11.82
N ARG A 67 -1.76 -30.30 11.40
CA ARG A 67 -0.37 -29.90 11.69
C ARG A 67 -0.31 -28.50 12.26
N ARG A 68 0.16 -28.40 13.50
CA ARG A 68 0.49 -27.11 14.10
C ARG A 68 1.74 -26.52 13.42
N ASN A 69 1.67 -25.24 13.09
CA ASN A 69 2.80 -24.42 12.66
C ASN A 69 3.46 -23.80 13.92
N ASP A 70 4.71 -24.18 14.17
CA ASP A 70 5.53 -23.72 15.30
C ASP A 70 6.43 -22.52 14.95
N ALA A 71 6.37 -22.02 13.71
CA ALA A 71 7.11 -20.85 13.30
C ALA A 71 6.66 -19.60 14.07
N VAL A 72 7.63 -18.89 14.67
CA VAL A 72 7.39 -17.63 15.39
C VAL A 72 7.20 -16.46 14.41
N TYR A 73 7.97 -16.45 13.31
CA TYR A 73 7.84 -15.49 12.22
C TYR A 73 8.43 -16.08 10.93
N GLN A 74 7.66 -16.06 9.85
CA GLN A 74 8.01 -16.72 8.59
C GLN A 74 7.92 -15.74 7.43
N LYS A 75 9.08 -15.32 6.89
CA LYS A 75 9.24 -14.47 5.70
C LYS A 75 10.38 -14.97 4.81
N THR A 76 10.47 -16.29 4.65
CA THR A 76 11.61 -16.94 3.97
C THR A 76 11.28 -17.43 2.57
N LEU A 77 10.00 -17.60 2.23
CA LEU A 77 9.57 -18.07 0.92
C LEU A 77 8.89 -16.94 0.13
N ILE A 78 9.30 -16.80 -1.13
CA ILE A 78 8.79 -15.84 -2.10
C ILE A 78 8.84 -16.46 -3.50
N LEU A 79 7.83 -16.14 -4.31
CA LEU A 79 7.69 -16.51 -5.71
C LEU A 79 7.38 -15.24 -6.51
N ASN A 80 8.17 -15.01 -7.56
CA ASN A 80 8.07 -13.83 -8.45
C ASN A 80 7.95 -14.24 -9.92
N ASP A 81 7.67 -15.50 -10.22
CA ASP A 81 7.63 -16.03 -11.59
C ASP A 81 6.63 -15.29 -12.48
N TYR A 82 5.62 -14.67 -11.88
CA TYR A 82 4.57 -13.91 -12.56
C TYR A 82 4.67 -12.39 -12.36
N TYR A 83 5.80 -11.90 -11.84
CA TYR A 83 5.95 -10.49 -11.44
C TYR A 83 5.93 -9.52 -12.62
N LEU A 84 6.47 -9.93 -13.78
CA LEU A 84 6.52 -9.10 -14.98
C LEU A 84 5.52 -9.52 -16.06
N SER A 85 4.97 -10.74 -16.00
CA SER A 85 4.05 -11.28 -17.00
C SER A 85 3.26 -12.45 -16.44
N ASP A 86 2.04 -12.65 -16.94
CA ASP A 86 1.23 -13.85 -16.67
C ASP A 86 1.61 -15.06 -17.56
N GLY A 87 2.61 -14.92 -18.43
CA GLY A 87 3.04 -15.95 -19.39
C GLY A 87 2.08 -16.15 -20.58
N ARG A 88 1.00 -15.37 -20.69
CA ARG A 88 -0.02 -15.45 -21.75
C ARG A 88 -0.31 -14.12 -22.45
N GLY A 89 0.55 -13.12 -22.22
CA GLY A 89 0.44 -11.78 -22.82
C GLY A 89 -0.53 -10.85 -22.08
N GLY A 90 -1.00 -11.24 -20.90
CA GLY A 90 -1.80 -10.40 -20.01
C GLY A 90 -0.96 -9.48 -19.11
N LYS A 91 -1.62 -8.84 -18.14
CA LYS A 91 -0.97 -7.97 -17.16
C LYS A 91 -0.10 -8.78 -16.20
N PRO A 92 0.93 -8.17 -15.58
CA PRO A 92 1.72 -8.84 -14.55
C PRO A 92 0.83 -9.27 -13.36
N LEU A 93 1.10 -10.45 -12.79
CA LEU A 93 0.34 -11.00 -11.66
C LEU A 93 1.02 -10.73 -10.31
N GLY A 94 2.18 -10.07 -10.32
CA GLY A 94 2.87 -9.61 -9.12
C GLY A 94 3.59 -10.72 -8.35
N ASN A 95 3.57 -10.63 -7.02
CA ASN A 95 4.34 -11.48 -6.13
C ASN A 95 3.48 -12.28 -5.15
N VAL A 96 4.04 -13.42 -4.76
CA VAL A 96 3.52 -14.26 -3.68
C VAL A 96 4.64 -14.46 -2.68
N GLN A 97 4.44 -14.05 -1.44
CA GLN A 97 5.44 -14.24 -0.38
C GLN A 97 4.77 -14.61 0.94
N LEU A 98 5.54 -15.04 1.92
CA LEU A 98 5.00 -15.18 3.27
C LEU A 98 4.80 -13.80 3.92
N LEU A 99 3.66 -13.64 4.60
CA LEU A 99 3.24 -12.40 5.27
C LEU A 99 3.95 -12.20 6.63
N GLY A 100 4.42 -13.28 7.24
CA GLY A 100 4.82 -13.34 8.65
C GLY A 100 3.99 -14.38 9.38
N LYS A 101 3.68 -14.12 10.66
CA LYS A 101 2.74 -14.93 11.43
C LYS A 101 1.53 -14.12 11.82
N ILE A 102 0.36 -14.54 11.36
CA ILE A 102 -0.93 -14.05 11.83
C ILE A 102 -1.27 -14.78 13.13
N ASP A 103 -1.79 -14.02 14.11
CA ASP A 103 -2.35 -14.55 15.35
C ASP A 103 -3.88 -14.40 15.41
N GLY A 104 -4.52 -15.04 16.40
CA GLY A 104 -5.97 -14.97 16.54
C GLY A 104 -6.51 -13.58 16.91
N ASN A 105 -5.69 -12.68 17.46
CA ASN A 105 -6.11 -11.30 17.74
C ASN A 105 -6.22 -10.48 16.44
N MET A 106 -5.26 -10.66 15.52
CA MET A 106 -5.30 -10.08 14.18
C MET A 106 -6.53 -10.59 13.39
N LEU A 107 -6.82 -11.89 13.46
CA LEU A 107 -8.01 -12.46 12.82
C LEU A 107 -9.30 -11.89 13.42
N ARG A 108 -9.35 -11.72 14.74
CA ARG A 108 -10.54 -11.21 15.45
C ARG A 108 -10.90 -9.78 15.06
N ALA A 109 -9.93 -8.97 14.63
CA ALA A 109 -10.20 -7.63 14.11
C ALA A 109 -11.09 -7.66 12.85
N ASN A 110 -10.95 -8.71 12.03
CA ASN A 110 -11.66 -8.88 10.77
C ASN A 110 -12.89 -9.79 10.88
N VAL A 111 -12.88 -10.77 11.81
CA VAL A 111 -13.95 -11.76 11.96
C VAL A 111 -14.44 -11.82 13.40
N LYS A 112 -15.24 -10.82 13.80
CA LYS A 112 -15.67 -10.60 15.19
C LYS A 112 -16.62 -11.67 15.75
N THR A 113 -17.28 -12.43 14.87
CA THR A 113 -18.31 -13.42 15.22
C THR A 113 -17.76 -14.78 15.62
N VAL A 114 -16.50 -15.08 15.28
CA VAL A 114 -15.89 -16.38 15.56
C VAL A 114 -15.23 -16.38 16.95
N PRO A 115 -15.45 -17.41 17.79
CA PRO A 115 -14.81 -17.52 19.10
C PRO A 115 -13.29 -17.50 19.03
N LYS A 116 -12.65 -16.86 20.01
CA LYS A 116 -11.18 -16.68 20.03
C LYS A 116 -10.41 -18.01 19.96
N PHE A 117 -10.86 -19.06 20.64
CA PHE A 117 -10.19 -20.36 20.61
C PHE A 117 -10.12 -20.96 19.19
N ALA A 118 -11.14 -20.74 18.37
CA ALA A 118 -11.18 -21.22 16.99
C ALA A 118 -10.24 -20.39 16.10
N LEU A 119 -10.18 -19.08 16.32
CA LEU A 119 -9.23 -18.20 15.61
C LEU A 119 -7.77 -18.51 15.99
N ASP A 120 -7.50 -18.76 17.27
CA ASP A 120 -6.17 -19.17 17.73
C ASP A 120 -5.79 -20.54 17.15
N PHE A 121 -6.75 -21.47 17.06
CA PHE A 121 -6.55 -22.77 16.39
C PHE A 121 -6.22 -22.58 14.90
N MET A 122 -7.02 -21.81 14.16
CA MET A 122 -6.77 -21.53 12.74
C MET A 122 -5.39 -20.89 12.53
N ALA A 123 -5.08 -19.84 13.30
CA ALA A 123 -3.80 -19.16 13.23
C ALA A 123 -2.64 -20.13 13.54
N GLY A 124 -2.76 -20.98 14.55
CA GLY A 124 -1.75 -21.97 14.92
C GLY A 124 -1.53 -23.07 13.88
N HIS A 125 -2.40 -23.22 12.88
CA HIS A 125 -2.33 -24.24 11.83
C HIS A 125 -2.19 -23.64 10.43
N ALA A 126 -1.97 -22.32 10.34
CA ALA A 126 -1.88 -21.59 9.08
C ALA A 126 -0.43 -21.35 8.63
N VAL A 127 -0.23 -21.42 7.31
CA VAL A 127 0.86 -20.73 6.61
C VAL A 127 0.26 -19.46 6.00
N ASP A 128 0.83 -18.33 6.38
CA ASP A 128 0.25 -17.02 6.11
C ASP A 128 0.94 -16.40 4.88
N TRP A 129 0.17 -16.25 3.81
CA TRP A 129 0.64 -15.74 2.53
C TRP A 129 0.20 -14.30 2.32
N TYR A 130 1.08 -13.55 1.67
CA TYR A 130 0.86 -12.20 1.18
C TYR A 130 0.92 -12.26 -0.35
N LEU A 131 -0.20 -11.92 -0.97
CA LEU A 131 -0.36 -11.85 -2.41
C LEU A 131 -0.37 -10.36 -2.76
N MET A 132 0.52 -9.90 -3.63
CA MET A 132 0.45 -8.54 -4.15
C MET A 132 0.49 -8.52 -5.67
N CYS A 133 -0.31 -7.63 -6.24
CA CYS A 133 -0.15 -7.13 -7.59
C CYS A 133 0.15 -5.63 -7.53
N GLU A 134 0.77 -5.11 -8.58
CA GLU A 134 1.00 -3.67 -8.72
C GLU A 134 -0.06 -3.06 -9.62
N ASP A 135 -0.55 -1.88 -9.25
CA ASP A 135 -1.21 -1.01 -10.23
C ASP A 135 -0.18 -0.58 -11.29
N LEU A 136 -0.63 -0.52 -12.54
CA LEU A 136 0.19 0.06 -13.61
C LEU A 136 0.17 1.58 -13.50
N PRO A 137 1.18 2.28 -14.06
CA PRO A 137 1.20 3.74 -14.12
C PRO A 137 0.13 4.25 -15.12
N ASP A 138 -1.13 4.16 -14.71
CA ASP A 138 -2.27 4.66 -15.48
C ASP A 138 -2.42 6.17 -15.20
N PRO A 139 -2.37 7.02 -16.23
CA PRO A 139 -2.52 8.47 -16.08
C PRO A 139 -3.85 8.91 -15.48
N GLU A 140 -4.87 8.05 -15.47
CA GLU A 140 -6.24 8.34 -15.01
C GLU A 140 -6.61 7.67 -13.66
N SER A 141 -5.64 7.01 -12.98
CA SER A 141 -5.78 6.48 -11.61
C SER A 141 -6.04 7.53 -10.54
#